data_AF-A0A954WWL8-F1
#
_entry.id   AF-A0A954WWL8-F1
#
_cell.length_a   1.000
_cell.length_b   1.000
_cell.length_c   1.000
_cell.angle_alpha   90.00
_cell.angle_beta   90.00
_cell.angle_gamma   90.00
#
_symmetry.space_group_name_H-M   'P 1'
#
loop_
_entity.id
_entity.type
_entity.pdbx_description
1 polymer ?
#
loop_
_entity_poly.entity_id
_entity_poly.type
_entity_poly.pdbx_seq_one_letter_code
_entity_poly.pdbx_strand_id
1 'polypeptide(L)'
;GEHTVEIWHFDRSGTGVLEFGIAAGTKTEFDDSFRLVGDAGHRNFAPLIKTDLQDDIRNESATAYLRIPFDVEDPNNIGNLLLRPRYGDGYAAYLNGTLVASANAPEQLTHTSTAVIDRFDSAALVQDLIDLTEHKALIKQGTNLLAVQALNNAADDIDMFYSTDLIMTLSEAPINLTQSTSIKARAYLDGKWSVLTNPTYTVAFPASAENLRISEINYHPSSATLAEIDAGITDADDFEFIELTNISDEPVDLSNVSFTQIVVDGNDEGVAFDFAEGSITEIAPGQHILVVEDIAAFQARYGTELPVAGQWSGALSNSAETISLVAGEQLIHRFKYSDAWYPRTDGGGATLEVFSPATQALGDWAAASGWRPSVIGGTPGAAASVNPGDVNADGIFDSADLLIVFQAGEYEDGVTGNSTFEEGDWNGDGDFNTSDIVFAFMQGNYIGDQPQVPAAAVAVRNDFTDTNDDDDDKRLKKDPKIALHDSLFESWV
;
A
#
# COMPACT_ATOMS: atom_id res chain seq x y z
N GLY A 1 -44.48 -43.73 4.61
CA GLY A 1 -44.94 -44.95 5.30
C GLY A 1 -43.72 -45.78 5.63
N GLU A 2 -43.87 -46.97 6.20
CA GLU A 2 -42.72 -47.91 6.22
C GLU A 2 -42.35 -48.26 4.77
N HIS A 3 -41.07 -48.14 4.42
CA HIS A 3 -40.53 -48.46 3.10
C HIS A 3 -39.51 -49.59 3.28
N THR A 4 -39.67 -50.68 2.54
CA THR A 4 -38.66 -51.75 2.47
C THR A 4 -37.56 -51.34 1.49
N VAL A 5 -36.31 -51.51 1.89
CA VAL A 5 -35.11 -51.18 1.11
C VAL A 5 -34.27 -52.44 0.93
N GLU A 6 -33.98 -52.84 -0.31
CA GLU A 6 -33.01 -53.89 -0.64
C GLU A 6 -32.02 -53.41 -1.72
N ILE A 7 -30.79 -53.92 -1.65
CA ILE A 7 -29.65 -53.55 -2.51
C ILE A 7 -29.27 -54.77 -3.36
N TRP A 8 -29.09 -54.59 -4.66
CA TRP A 8 -28.78 -55.67 -5.60
C TRP A 8 -27.47 -55.43 -6.37
N HIS A 9 -26.72 -56.51 -6.61
CA HIS A 9 -25.51 -56.54 -7.44
C HIS A 9 -25.62 -57.67 -8.48
N PHE A 10 -25.48 -57.34 -9.76
CA PHE A 10 -25.39 -58.31 -10.85
C PHE A 10 -23.95 -58.42 -11.35
N ASP A 11 -23.31 -59.55 -11.07
CA ASP A 11 -22.13 -60.01 -11.80
C ASP A 11 -22.62 -60.99 -12.87
N ARG A 12 -22.55 -60.55 -14.14
CA ARG A 12 -21.93 -61.32 -15.22
C ARG A 12 -21.84 -60.46 -16.47
N SER A 13 -20.60 -60.16 -16.87
CA SER A 13 -20.15 -59.34 -18.00
C SER A 13 -19.96 -57.84 -17.74
N GLY A 14 -18.91 -57.51 -16.98
CA GLY A 14 -18.00 -56.42 -17.37
C GLY A 14 -18.34 -54.96 -17.09
N THR A 15 -19.55 -54.56 -16.67
CA THR A 15 -19.87 -53.14 -16.34
C THR A 15 -20.89 -52.93 -15.20
N GLY A 16 -21.22 -53.95 -14.42
CA GLY A 16 -22.30 -53.85 -13.41
C GLY A 16 -22.06 -52.79 -12.32
N VAL A 17 -22.93 -51.78 -12.25
CA VAL A 17 -23.07 -50.85 -11.11
C VAL A 17 -24.20 -51.31 -10.18
N LEU A 18 -24.09 -50.91 -8.91
CA LEU A 18 -25.08 -51.13 -7.87
C LEU A 18 -26.35 -50.33 -8.20
N GLU A 19 -27.49 -50.98 -8.41
CA GLU A 19 -28.76 -50.32 -8.69
C GLU A 19 -29.70 -50.39 -7.48
N PHE A 20 -30.36 -49.27 -7.19
CA PHE A 20 -31.26 -49.12 -6.05
C PHE A 20 -32.71 -48.95 -6.55
N GLY A 21 -33.66 -49.71 -6.03
CA GLY A 21 -35.06 -49.62 -6.43
C GLY A 21 -36.00 -49.49 -5.23
N ILE A 22 -37.08 -48.72 -5.36
CA ILE A 22 -38.11 -48.55 -4.32
C ILE A 22 -39.51 -48.78 -4.88
N ALA A 23 -40.37 -49.37 -4.05
CA ALA A 23 -41.80 -49.46 -4.28
C ALA A 23 -42.54 -48.95 -3.03
N ALA A 24 -43.75 -48.43 -3.21
CA ALA A 24 -44.60 -48.04 -2.08
C ALA A 24 -45.31 -49.28 -1.50
N GLY A 25 -45.23 -49.47 -0.18
CA GLY A 25 -45.86 -50.59 0.55
C GLY A 25 -44.87 -51.68 0.97
N THR A 26 -45.37 -52.69 1.69
CA THR A 26 -44.58 -53.85 2.13
C THR A 26 -44.61 -54.90 1.03
N LYS A 27 -43.45 -55.25 0.48
CA LYS A 27 -43.28 -56.25 -0.58
C LYS A 27 -42.39 -57.39 -0.08
N THR A 28 -42.67 -58.62 -0.49
CA THR A 28 -41.89 -59.83 -0.14
C THR A 28 -41.21 -60.48 -1.36
N GLU A 29 -41.47 -59.96 -2.56
CA GLU A 29 -40.85 -60.39 -3.81
C GLU A 29 -40.89 -59.24 -4.83
N PHE A 30 -40.03 -59.34 -5.86
CA PHE A 30 -39.92 -58.35 -6.93
C PHE A 30 -41.10 -58.46 -7.90
N ASP A 31 -41.65 -57.30 -8.28
CA ASP A 31 -42.67 -57.19 -9.33
C ASP A 31 -42.53 -55.88 -10.11
N ASP A 32 -43.37 -55.70 -11.12
CA ASP A 32 -43.36 -54.53 -12.02
C ASP A 32 -43.72 -53.20 -11.31
N SER A 33 -43.96 -53.19 -10.00
CA SER A 33 -44.24 -51.98 -9.21
C SER A 33 -42.99 -51.32 -8.62
N PHE A 34 -41.84 -51.98 -8.63
CA PHE A 34 -40.57 -51.37 -8.25
C PHE A 34 -40.10 -50.35 -9.29
N ARG A 35 -39.52 -49.25 -8.82
CA ARG A 35 -38.95 -48.18 -9.66
C ARG A 35 -37.50 -47.95 -9.27
N LEU A 36 -36.62 -47.79 -10.26
CA LEU A 36 -35.24 -47.37 -10.04
C LEU A 36 -35.21 -46.04 -9.30
N VAL A 37 -34.42 -45.99 -8.25
CA VAL A 37 -34.06 -44.80 -7.49
C VAL A 37 -32.68 -44.40 -7.99
N GLY A 38 -32.63 -43.36 -8.80
CA GLY A 38 -31.39 -42.84 -9.39
C GLY A 38 -31.39 -42.83 -10.92
N ASP A 39 -32.25 -43.61 -11.58
CA ASP A 39 -32.42 -43.57 -13.05
C ASP A 39 -33.74 -42.89 -13.48
N ALA A 40 -34.21 -41.95 -12.66
CA ALA A 40 -35.40 -41.14 -12.92
C ALA A 40 -35.05 -39.66 -13.15
N GLY A 41 -33.86 -39.40 -13.72
CA GLY A 41 -33.43 -38.09 -14.18
C GLY A 41 -33.33 -38.09 -15.70
N HIS A 42 -34.47 -38.21 -16.38
CA HIS A 42 -34.58 -37.93 -17.81
C HIS A 42 -33.69 -36.75 -18.21
N ARG A 43 -32.71 -37.01 -19.08
CA ARG A 43 -32.38 -36.24 -20.29
C ARG A 43 -33.07 -34.89 -20.36
N ASN A 44 -32.70 -33.96 -19.48
CA ASN A 44 -33.27 -32.63 -19.56
C ASN A 44 -32.16 -31.61 -19.56
N PHE A 45 -31.31 -31.74 -20.58
CA PHE A 45 -30.50 -30.63 -21.08
C PHE A 45 -31.38 -29.51 -21.65
N ALA A 46 -32.68 -29.72 -21.89
CA ALA A 46 -33.54 -28.73 -22.55
C ALA A 46 -33.51 -27.32 -21.92
N PRO A 47 -33.39 -27.11 -20.59
CA PRO A 47 -33.23 -25.79 -20.02
C PRO A 47 -31.87 -25.13 -20.32
N LEU A 48 -30.88 -25.92 -20.72
CA LEU A 48 -29.50 -25.51 -21.03
C LEU A 48 -29.25 -25.41 -22.55
N ILE A 49 -30.07 -26.07 -23.38
CA ILE A 49 -29.95 -26.06 -24.83
C ILE A 49 -30.50 -24.75 -25.39
N LYS A 50 -29.61 -23.96 -26.01
CA LYS A 50 -29.99 -22.77 -26.79
C LYS A 50 -30.16 -23.05 -28.27
N THR A 51 -29.38 -24.00 -28.79
CA THR A 51 -29.39 -24.42 -30.20
C THR A 51 -29.49 -25.94 -30.21
N ASP A 52 -30.59 -26.44 -30.75
CA ASP A 52 -30.79 -27.87 -30.94
C ASP A 52 -30.27 -28.26 -32.32
N LEU A 53 -29.31 -29.19 -32.37
CA LEU A 53 -28.69 -29.69 -33.59
C LEU A 53 -29.18 -31.10 -33.96
N GLN A 54 -30.11 -31.67 -33.18
CA GLN A 54 -30.43 -33.10 -33.26
C GLN A 54 -30.82 -33.54 -34.67
N ASP A 55 -31.68 -32.78 -35.36
CA ASP A 55 -32.15 -33.13 -36.70
C ASP A 55 -31.06 -33.00 -37.79
N ASP A 56 -30.01 -32.21 -37.53
CA ASP A 56 -28.92 -31.95 -38.48
C ASP A 56 -27.77 -32.97 -38.36
N ILE A 57 -27.52 -33.51 -37.16
CA ILE A 57 -26.33 -34.35 -36.89
C ILE A 57 -26.64 -35.79 -36.52
N ARG A 58 -27.84 -36.11 -36.03
CA ARG A 58 -28.13 -37.46 -35.53
C ARG A 58 -28.07 -38.50 -36.65
N ASN A 59 -27.34 -39.59 -36.40
CA ASN A 59 -26.97 -40.64 -37.35
C ASN A 59 -26.08 -40.19 -38.52
N GLU A 60 -25.66 -38.92 -38.58
CA GLU A 60 -24.87 -38.34 -39.67
C GLU A 60 -23.46 -37.93 -39.20
N SER A 61 -23.34 -37.35 -38.01
CA SER A 61 -22.09 -36.86 -37.44
C SER A 61 -22.05 -37.05 -35.92
N ALA A 62 -20.87 -37.42 -35.40
CA ALA A 62 -20.60 -37.49 -33.96
C ALA A 62 -19.89 -36.21 -33.44
N THR A 63 -19.90 -35.12 -34.21
CA THR A 63 -19.20 -33.90 -33.83
C THR A 63 -19.88 -32.65 -34.37
N ALA A 64 -19.70 -31.55 -33.63
CA ALA A 64 -20.18 -30.22 -34.00
C ALA A 64 -19.11 -29.16 -33.67
N TYR A 65 -19.00 -28.15 -34.52
CA TYR A 65 -18.05 -27.04 -34.34
C TYR A 65 -18.77 -25.78 -33.87
N LEU A 66 -18.32 -25.22 -32.75
CA LEU A 66 -18.78 -23.94 -32.21
C LEU A 66 -17.71 -22.88 -32.44
N ARG A 67 -18.14 -21.67 -32.79
CA ARG A 67 -17.27 -20.49 -32.98
C ARG A 67 -17.90 -19.31 -32.24
N ILE A 68 -17.24 -18.87 -31.18
CA ILE A 68 -17.73 -17.83 -30.27
C ILE A 68 -16.75 -16.66 -30.32
N PRO A 69 -17.04 -15.63 -31.14
CA PRO A 69 -16.22 -14.42 -31.19
C PRO A 69 -16.43 -13.57 -29.94
N PHE A 70 -15.37 -12.90 -29.49
CA PHE A 70 -15.42 -11.95 -28.38
C PHE A 70 -14.35 -10.87 -28.56
N ASP A 71 -14.58 -9.67 -28.02
CA ASP A 71 -13.64 -8.56 -28.12
C ASP A 71 -12.92 -8.31 -26.78
N VAL A 72 -11.65 -7.92 -26.85
CA VAL A 72 -10.81 -7.55 -25.69
C VAL A 72 -10.18 -6.20 -25.94
N GLU A 73 -10.43 -5.22 -25.05
CA GLU A 73 -9.90 -3.86 -25.20
C GLU A 73 -8.40 -3.76 -24.93
N ASP A 74 -7.94 -4.38 -23.84
CA ASP A 74 -6.52 -4.43 -23.46
C ASP A 74 -6.18 -5.81 -22.85
N PRO A 75 -5.43 -6.66 -23.57
CA PRO A 75 -5.07 -7.99 -23.08
C PRO A 75 -4.10 -7.94 -21.88
N ASN A 76 -3.40 -6.82 -21.64
CA ASN A 76 -2.48 -6.69 -20.50
C ASN A 76 -3.21 -6.65 -19.16
N ASN A 77 -4.49 -6.28 -19.17
CA ASN A 77 -5.31 -6.22 -17.97
C ASN A 77 -5.90 -7.58 -17.59
N ILE A 78 -5.58 -8.67 -18.30
CA ILE A 78 -6.08 -10.01 -17.95
C ILE A 78 -5.22 -10.60 -16.82
N GLY A 79 -5.86 -10.78 -15.66
CA GLY A 79 -5.35 -11.53 -14.51
C GLY A 79 -5.39 -13.02 -14.80
N ASN A 80 -6.57 -13.62 -14.62
CA ASN A 80 -6.81 -15.05 -14.85
C ASN A 80 -7.70 -15.26 -16.08
N LEU A 81 -7.49 -16.37 -16.78
CA LEU A 81 -8.31 -16.82 -17.90
C LEU A 81 -8.86 -18.21 -17.57
N LEU A 82 -10.19 -18.35 -17.46
CA LEU A 82 -10.83 -19.59 -17.00
C LEU A 82 -11.87 -20.06 -18.03
N LEU A 83 -11.87 -21.35 -18.36
CA LEU A 83 -12.89 -22.00 -19.19
C LEU A 83 -13.81 -22.85 -18.32
N ARG A 84 -15.12 -22.75 -18.52
CA ARG A 84 -16.11 -23.51 -17.74
C ARG A 84 -16.99 -24.43 -18.58
N PRO A 85 -16.45 -25.52 -19.12
CA PRO A 85 -17.19 -26.40 -20.00
C PRO A 85 -18.17 -27.29 -19.22
N ARG A 86 -19.29 -27.61 -19.85
CA ARG A 86 -20.13 -28.78 -19.60
C ARG A 86 -20.23 -29.54 -20.90
N TYR A 87 -20.11 -30.86 -20.86
CA TYR A 87 -20.07 -31.66 -22.07
C TYR A 87 -20.62 -33.07 -21.82
N GLY A 88 -21.31 -33.62 -22.81
CA GLY A 88 -21.76 -35.01 -22.90
C GLY A 88 -20.55 -35.93 -22.91
N ASP A 89 -20.08 -36.32 -24.08
CA ASP A 89 -18.91 -37.21 -24.15
C ASP A 89 -17.57 -36.49 -24.10
N GLY A 90 -17.30 -35.57 -25.04
CA GLY A 90 -15.98 -34.95 -25.14
C GLY A 90 -15.95 -33.59 -25.82
N TYR A 91 -14.81 -32.93 -25.73
CA TYR A 91 -14.57 -31.68 -26.44
C TYR A 91 -13.07 -31.40 -26.66
N ALA A 92 -12.80 -30.52 -27.61
CA ALA A 92 -11.52 -29.84 -27.78
C ALA A 92 -11.75 -28.34 -28.00
N ALA A 93 -11.19 -27.50 -27.13
CA ALA A 93 -11.33 -26.06 -27.13
C ALA A 93 -10.04 -25.38 -27.61
N TYR A 94 -10.22 -24.41 -28.51
CA TYR A 94 -9.17 -23.66 -29.16
C TYR A 94 -9.37 -22.17 -28.91
N LEU A 95 -8.28 -21.49 -28.56
CA LEU A 95 -8.26 -20.05 -28.42
C LEU A 95 -7.40 -19.46 -29.53
N ASN A 96 -8.01 -18.65 -30.39
CA ASN A 96 -7.35 -18.02 -31.55
C ASN A 96 -6.55 -19.00 -32.42
N GLY A 97 -7.04 -20.23 -32.56
CA GLY A 97 -6.46 -21.29 -33.39
C GLY A 97 -5.53 -22.26 -32.65
N THR A 98 -5.18 -22.00 -31.39
CA THR A 98 -4.34 -22.89 -30.58
C THR A 98 -5.20 -23.74 -29.65
N LEU A 99 -4.95 -25.05 -29.58
CA LEU A 99 -5.62 -25.94 -28.63
C LEU A 99 -5.22 -25.55 -27.19
N VAL A 100 -6.20 -25.28 -26.33
CA VAL A 100 -5.96 -24.83 -24.94
C VAL A 100 -6.58 -25.74 -23.89
N ALA A 101 -7.58 -26.55 -24.26
CA ALA A 101 -8.14 -27.57 -23.38
C ALA A 101 -8.83 -28.66 -24.19
N SER A 102 -8.83 -29.88 -23.68
CA SER A 102 -9.62 -30.98 -24.25
C SER A 102 -9.93 -32.01 -23.17
N ALA A 103 -11.08 -32.66 -23.29
CA ALA A 103 -11.42 -33.80 -22.46
C ALA A 103 -12.09 -34.87 -23.32
N ASN A 104 -11.68 -36.13 -23.12
CA ASN A 104 -12.21 -37.29 -23.84
C ASN A 104 -12.17 -37.15 -25.38
N ALA A 105 -11.24 -36.35 -25.89
CA ALA A 105 -10.96 -36.19 -27.31
C ALA A 105 -9.85 -37.17 -27.74
N PRO A 106 -9.88 -37.68 -28.99
CA PRO A 106 -8.79 -38.49 -29.52
C PRO A 106 -7.54 -37.64 -29.74
N GLU A 107 -6.38 -38.30 -29.76
CA GLU A 107 -5.07 -37.62 -29.93
C GLU A 107 -4.96 -36.87 -31.26
N GLN A 108 -5.61 -37.39 -32.31
CA GLN A 108 -5.73 -36.73 -33.61
C GLN A 108 -7.19 -36.37 -33.90
N LEU A 109 -7.46 -35.07 -33.98
CA LEU A 109 -8.79 -34.53 -34.27
C LEU A 109 -8.99 -34.30 -35.77
N THR A 110 -10.15 -34.74 -36.26
CA THR A 110 -10.64 -34.57 -37.62
C THR A 110 -12.13 -34.20 -37.57
N HIS A 111 -12.73 -33.83 -38.70
CA HIS A 111 -14.17 -33.52 -38.79
C HIS A 111 -15.10 -34.71 -38.55
N THR A 112 -14.55 -35.93 -38.42
CA THR A 112 -15.28 -37.18 -38.21
C THR A 112 -14.85 -37.85 -36.91
N SER A 113 -14.13 -37.14 -36.05
CA SER A 113 -13.71 -37.66 -34.76
C SER A 113 -14.90 -37.86 -33.83
N THR A 114 -14.84 -38.92 -33.05
CA THR A 114 -15.73 -39.22 -31.93
C THR A 114 -14.99 -38.96 -30.62
N ALA A 115 -15.72 -38.87 -29.51
CA ALA A 115 -15.11 -39.00 -28.20
C ALA A 115 -14.53 -40.42 -28.00
N VAL A 116 -13.56 -40.56 -27.08
CA VAL A 116 -12.85 -41.84 -26.87
C VAL A 116 -13.71 -42.84 -26.10
N ILE A 117 -14.52 -42.34 -25.16
CA ILE A 117 -15.35 -43.15 -24.27
C ILE A 117 -16.75 -42.52 -24.18
N ASP A 118 -17.77 -43.35 -23.98
CA ASP A 118 -19.12 -42.95 -23.59
C ASP A 118 -19.15 -42.41 -22.14
N ARG A 119 -19.79 -41.25 -21.91
CA ARG A 119 -19.84 -40.61 -20.60
C ARG A 119 -21.28 -40.50 -20.09
N PHE A 120 -21.49 -40.91 -18.83
CA PHE A 120 -22.79 -40.77 -18.17
C PHE A 120 -23.36 -39.34 -18.24
N ASP A 121 -24.62 -39.23 -18.66
CA ASP A 121 -25.44 -38.00 -18.67
C ASP A 121 -25.30 -37.12 -17.41
N SER A 122 -25.27 -37.76 -16.24
CA SER A 122 -25.16 -37.05 -14.95
C SER A 122 -23.85 -36.26 -14.81
N ALA A 123 -22.77 -36.71 -15.46
CA ALA A 123 -21.49 -36.02 -15.48
C ALA A 123 -21.51 -34.80 -16.42
N ALA A 124 -22.37 -34.80 -17.43
CA ALA A 124 -22.54 -33.68 -18.36
C ALA A 124 -23.22 -32.45 -17.72
N LEU A 125 -23.92 -32.63 -16.59
CA LEU A 125 -24.52 -31.53 -15.82
C LEU A 125 -23.51 -30.85 -14.88
N VAL A 126 -22.38 -31.50 -14.60
CA VAL A 126 -21.30 -30.91 -13.80
C VAL A 126 -20.51 -29.94 -14.67
N GLN A 127 -20.28 -28.74 -14.14
CA GLN A 127 -19.48 -27.73 -14.81
C GLN A 127 -18.04 -27.80 -14.31
N ASP A 128 -17.12 -28.09 -15.22
CA ASP A 128 -15.71 -28.05 -14.92
C ASP A 128 -15.23 -26.59 -14.85
N LEU A 129 -14.09 -26.40 -14.22
CA LEU A 129 -13.37 -25.13 -14.19
C LEU A 129 -11.92 -25.41 -14.57
N ILE A 130 -11.53 -24.99 -15.76
CA ILE A 130 -10.19 -25.18 -16.30
C ILE A 130 -9.48 -23.84 -16.27
N ASP A 131 -8.32 -23.80 -15.62
CA ASP A 131 -7.45 -22.65 -15.63
C ASP A 131 -6.64 -22.62 -16.93
N LEU A 132 -6.86 -21.59 -17.75
CA LEU A 132 -6.16 -21.32 -19.00
C LEU A 132 -5.23 -20.11 -18.88
N THR A 133 -4.89 -19.68 -17.66
CA THR A 133 -4.13 -18.43 -17.44
C THR A 133 -2.77 -18.45 -18.14
N GLU A 134 -2.13 -19.61 -18.29
CA GLU A 134 -0.90 -19.76 -19.07
C GLU A 134 -1.07 -19.43 -20.57
N HIS A 135 -2.30 -19.55 -21.09
CA HIS A 135 -2.64 -19.27 -22.48
C HIS A 135 -3.08 -17.82 -22.73
N LYS A 136 -3.04 -16.93 -21.72
CA LYS A 136 -3.49 -15.53 -21.88
C LYS A 136 -2.76 -14.76 -22.98
N ALA A 137 -1.51 -15.13 -23.28
CA ALA A 137 -0.73 -14.53 -24.36
C ALA A 137 -1.32 -14.77 -25.77
N LEU A 138 -2.24 -15.73 -25.90
CA LEU A 138 -2.98 -15.96 -27.14
C LEU A 138 -4.07 -14.89 -27.38
N ILE A 139 -4.52 -14.20 -26.33
CA ILE A 139 -5.52 -13.14 -26.43
C ILE A 139 -4.90 -11.91 -27.07
N LYS A 140 -5.60 -11.35 -28.05
CA LYS A 140 -5.20 -10.17 -28.81
C LYS A 140 -6.11 -9.01 -28.45
N GLN A 141 -5.59 -7.80 -28.56
CA GLN A 141 -6.45 -6.61 -28.57
C GLN A 141 -7.41 -6.67 -29.78
N GLY A 142 -8.68 -6.35 -29.56
CA GLY A 142 -9.76 -6.46 -30.54
C GLY A 142 -10.39 -7.85 -30.56
N THR A 143 -10.76 -8.33 -31.75
CA THR A 143 -11.54 -9.56 -31.91
C THR A 143 -10.71 -10.82 -31.73
N ASN A 144 -11.22 -11.69 -30.87
CA ASN A 144 -10.72 -13.02 -30.54
C ASN A 144 -11.78 -14.08 -30.86
N LEU A 145 -11.37 -15.33 -30.91
CA LEU A 145 -12.24 -16.47 -31.17
C LEU A 145 -11.96 -17.61 -30.21
N LEU A 146 -12.99 -18.00 -29.45
CA LEU A 146 -13.06 -19.32 -28.83
C LEU A 146 -13.74 -20.25 -29.83
N ALA A 147 -13.03 -21.28 -30.28
CA ALA A 147 -13.60 -22.35 -31.09
C ALA A 147 -13.64 -23.65 -30.27
N VAL A 148 -14.68 -24.44 -30.45
CA VAL A 148 -14.80 -25.74 -29.78
C VAL A 148 -15.24 -26.78 -30.79
N GLN A 149 -14.58 -27.93 -30.80
CA GLN A 149 -15.11 -29.15 -31.38
C GLN A 149 -15.77 -29.95 -30.26
N ALA A 150 -17.11 -29.98 -30.23
CA ALA A 150 -17.86 -30.85 -29.34
C ALA A 150 -17.93 -32.25 -29.96
N LEU A 151 -17.80 -33.27 -29.14
CA LEU A 151 -17.71 -34.67 -29.55
C LEU A 151 -18.80 -35.49 -28.86
N ASN A 152 -19.40 -36.36 -29.64
CA ASN A 152 -20.23 -37.48 -29.22
C ASN A 152 -19.39 -38.77 -29.37
N ASN A 153 -19.70 -39.83 -28.61
CA ASN A 153 -19.00 -41.10 -28.71
C ASN A 153 -19.35 -41.84 -30.02
N ALA A 154 -20.53 -41.58 -30.59
CA ALA A 154 -21.05 -42.17 -31.81
C ALA A 154 -22.07 -41.23 -32.48
N ALA A 155 -22.31 -41.42 -33.78
CA ALA A 155 -23.22 -40.56 -34.53
C ALA A 155 -24.69 -40.81 -34.18
N ASP A 156 -25.04 -42.02 -33.75
CA ASP A 156 -26.39 -42.42 -33.36
C ASP A 156 -26.71 -42.21 -31.87
N ASP A 157 -25.71 -41.77 -31.09
CA ASP A 157 -25.91 -41.40 -29.68
C ASP A 157 -26.71 -40.09 -29.55
N ILE A 158 -27.52 -40.02 -28.52
CA ILE A 158 -28.67 -39.12 -28.39
C ILE A 158 -28.48 -38.03 -27.33
N ASP A 159 -27.34 -38.01 -26.66
CA ASP A 159 -27.03 -37.18 -25.50
C ASP A 159 -25.91 -36.15 -25.75
N MET A 160 -25.54 -35.92 -27.02
CA MET A 160 -24.57 -34.88 -27.37
C MET A 160 -24.95 -33.55 -26.73
N PHE A 161 -24.08 -33.07 -25.84
CA PHE A 161 -24.27 -31.82 -25.12
C PHE A 161 -22.96 -31.06 -25.02
N TYR A 162 -23.01 -29.74 -25.22
CA TYR A 162 -21.89 -28.85 -24.90
C TYR A 162 -22.38 -27.46 -24.52
N SER A 163 -21.80 -26.89 -23.46
CA SER A 163 -21.93 -25.46 -23.13
C SER A 163 -20.64 -24.99 -22.44
N THR A 164 -20.31 -23.71 -22.55
CA THR A 164 -19.13 -23.16 -21.89
C THR A 164 -19.25 -21.67 -21.62
N ASP A 165 -18.50 -21.19 -20.63
CA ASP A 165 -18.19 -19.79 -20.41
C ASP A 165 -16.67 -19.59 -20.49
N LEU A 166 -16.22 -18.49 -21.08
CA LEU A 166 -14.83 -18.02 -20.96
C LEU A 166 -14.82 -16.79 -20.06
N ILE A 167 -14.13 -16.87 -18.93
CA ILE A 167 -14.09 -15.84 -17.90
C ILE A 167 -12.68 -15.24 -17.86
N MET A 168 -12.60 -13.92 -17.96
CA MET A 168 -11.39 -13.14 -17.73
C MET A 168 -11.55 -12.35 -16.44
N THR A 169 -10.59 -12.46 -15.52
CA THR A 169 -10.50 -11.55 -14.37
C THR A 169 -9.53 -10.41 -14.69
N LEU A 170 -9.72 -9.24 -14.09
CA LEU A 170 -8.78 -8.15 -14.26
C LEU A 170 -7.55 -8.34 -13.36
N SER A 171 -6.37 -8.09 -13.91
CA SER A 171 -5.10 -7.94 -13.20
C SER A 171 -5.01 -6.49 -12.70
N GLU A 172 -5.74 -6.14 -11.65
CA GLU A 172 -5.52 -4.84 -11.01
C GLU A 172 -4.47 -4.99 -9.90
N ALA A 173 -3.41 -4.18 -10.00
CA ALA A 173 -2.56 -3.91 -8.84
C ALA A 173 -3.44 -3.31 -7.74
N PRO A 174 -3.23 -3.67 -6.46
CA PRO A 174 -3.98 -3.05 -5.38
C PRO A 174 -3.79 -1.53 -5.40
N ILE A 175 -4.87 -0.79 -5.17
CA ILE A 175 -4.79 0.65 -4.90
C ILE A 175 -4.29 0.79 -3.46
N ASN A 176 -3.01 1.12 -3.31
CA ASN A 176 -2.43 1.39 -1.99
C ASN A 176 -2.80 2.82 -1.58
N LEU A 177 -3.46 2.96 -0.44
CA LEU A 177 -3.77 4.24 0.18
C LEU A 177 -2.78 4.47 1.33
N THR A 178 -1.98 5.52 1.25
CA THR A 178 -1.04 5.94 2.30
C THR A 178 -1.59 7.06 3.18
N GLN A 179 -2.77 7.55 2.85
CA GLN A 179 -3.52 8.59 3.57
C GLN A 179 -5.01 8.37 3.36
N SER A 180 -5.85 8.89 4.25
CA SER A 180 -7.30 8.72 4.12
C SER A 180 -7.78 9.36 2.82
N THR A 181 -8.52 8.58 2.02
CA THR A 181 -8.84 8.96 0.64
C THR A 181 -10.31 8.70 0.32
N SER A 182 -10.96 9.69 -0.29
CA SER A 182 -12.25 9.51 -0.94
C SER A 182 -12.05 8.90 -2.32
N ILE A 183 -12.52 7.67 -2.53
CA ILE A 183 -12.42 7.00 -3.84
C ILE A 183 -13.75 7.16 -4.57
N LYS A 184 -13.69 7.80 -5.75
CA LYS A 184 -14.80 7.92 -6.69
C LYS A 184 -14.78 6.76 -7.68
N ALA A 185 -15.75 5.86 -7.61
CA ALA A 185 -15.82 4.72 -8.51
C ALA A 185 -17.21 4.58 -9.16
N ARG A 186 -17.24 4.08 -10.40
CA ARG A 186 -18.46 3.68 -11.11
C ARG A 186 -18.09 2.76 -12.26
N ALA A 187 -18.97 1.83 -12.59
CA ALA A 187 -18.80 0.93 -13.73
C ALA A 187 -19.22 1.62 -15.04
N TYR A 188 -18.55 1.32 -16.14
CA TYR A 188 -18.96 1.68 -17.48
C TYR A 188 -19.32 0.43 -18.26
N LEU A 189 -20.54 0.38 -18.80
CA LEU A 189 -21.02 -0.75 -19.61
C LEU A 189 -21.95 -0.20 -20.71
N ASP A 190 -21.76 -0.65 -21.95
CA ASP A 190 -22.62 -0.33 -23.10
C ASP A 190 -22.90 1.17 -23.30
N GLY A 191 -21.86 2.00 -23.19
CA GLY A 191 -22.02 3.45 -23.39
C GLY A 191 -22.63 4.19 -22.20
N LYS A 192 -22.87 3.51 -21.07
CA LYS A 192 -23.52 4.08 -19.89
C LYS A 192 -22.67 3.88 -18.63
N TRP A 193 -22.58 4.94 -17.84
CA TRP A 193 -21.98 4.90 -16.51
C TRP A 193 -23.00 4.49 -15.45
N SER A 194 -22.59 3.70 -14.47
CA SER A 194 -23.38 3.45 -13.26
C SER A 194 -23.45 4.70 -12.38
N VAL A 195 -24.23 4.62 -11.29
CA VAL A 195 -24.20 5.60 -10.21
C VAL A 195 -22.78 5.70 -9.64
N LEU A 196 -22.36 6.93 -9.31
CA LEU A 196 -21.08 7.21 -8.66
C LEU A 196 -21.13 6.75 -7.21
N THR A 197 -20.22 5.86 -6.82
CA THR A 197 -19.88 5.60 -5.42
C THR A 197 -18.72 6.53 -5.02
N ASN A 198 -18.77 7.07 -3.81
CA ASN A 198 -17.71 7.92 -3.25
C ASN A 198 -17.43 7.55 -1.78
N PRO A 199 -17.04 6.30 -1.48
CA PRO A 199 -16.60 5.94 -0.14
C PRO A 199 -15.33 6.70 0.28
N THR A 200 -15.27 7.06 1.56
CA THR A 200 -14.03 7.48 2.21
C THR A 200 -13.42 6.28 2.91
N TYR A 201 -12.15 6.03 2.66
CA TYR A 201 -11.36 5.02 3.36
C TYR A 201 -10.41 5.75 4.30
N THR A 202 -10.54 5.48 5.60
CA THR A 202 -9.65 6.00 6.62
C THR A 202 -8.54 5.00 6.89
N VAL A 203 -7.29 5.43 6.76
CA VAL A 203 -6.11 4.62 7.11
C VAL A 203 -5.35 5.20 8.30
N ALA A 204 -5.78 6.36 8.82
CA ALA A 204 -5.14 7.02 9.93
C ALA A 204 -5.49 6.41 11.30
N PHE A 205 -4.50 6.42 12.19
CA PHE A 205 -4.62 5.97 13.57
C PHE A 205 -5.05 7.12 14.48
N PRO A 206 -5.80 6.86 15.56
CA PRO A 206 -6.14 7.89 16.53
C PRO A 206 -4.90 8.57 17.11
N ALA A 207 -4.93 9.89 17.21
CA ALA A 207 -3.88 10.66 17.88
C ALA A 207 -3.71 10.26 19.36
N SER A 208 -2.47 10.22 19.81
CA SER A 208 -2.09 9.87 21.17
C SER A 208 -0.72 10.46 21.52
N ALA A 209 -0.36 10.35 22.80
CA ALA A 209 0.99 10.65 23.28
C ALA A 209 2.07 9.68 22.74
N GLU A 210 1.76 8.74 21.86
CA GLU A 210 2.76 7.86 21.22
C GLU A 210 3.08 8.28 19.78
N ASN A 211 2.22 9.07 19.13
CA ASN A 211 2.35 9.39 17.70
C ASN A 211 2.27 10.89 17.35
N LEU A 212 1.79 11.75 18.25
CA LEU A 212 1.66 13.19 18.01
C LEU A 212 2.42 13.99 19.07
N ARG A 213 3.13 15.04 18.65
CA ARG A 213 3.95 15.91 19.52
C ARG A 213 3.74 17.38 19.21
N ILE A 214 3.85 18.24 20.23
CA ILE A 214 4.13 19.66 20.02
C ILE A 214 5.62 19.78 19.72
N SER A 215 6.00 20.35 18.57
CA SER A 215 7.38 20.46 18.09
C SER A 215 7.96 21.86 18.16
N GLU A 216 7.13 22.90 18.03
CA GLU A 216 7.60 24.29 17.99
C GLU A 216 6.54 25.23 18.61
N ILE A 217 7.00 26.27 19.31
CA ILE A 217 6.15 27.30 19.90
C ILE A 217 6.80 28.67 19.68
N ASN A 218 6.04 29.58 19.08
CA ASN A 218 6.38 31.01 19.04
C ASN A 218 5.42 31.77 19.96
N TYR A 219 5.81 31.94 21.24
CA TYR A 219 4.98 32.57 22.29
C TYR A 219 5.29 34.06 22.50
N HIS A 220 6.32 34.58 21.81
CA HIS A 220 6.62 36.00 21.78
C HIS A 220 7.42 36.33 20.50
N PRO A 221 6.72 36.56 19.38
CA PRO A 221 7.36 36.81 18.09
C PRO A 221 8.13 38.13 18.06
N SER A 222 9.08 38.27 17.13
CA SER A 222 9.70 39.58 16.89
C SER A 222 8.67 40.62 16.43
N SER A 223 8.92 41.88 16.78
CA SER A 223 8.05 43.01 16.41
C SER A 223 7.75 43.06 14.91
N ALA A 224 6.54 43.53 14.56
CA ALA A 224 6.13 43.76 13.19
C ALA A 224 7.15 44.62 12.41
N THR A 225 7.47 44.20 11.18
CA THR A 225 8.25 44.96 10.21
C THR A 225 7.45 46.17 9.71
N LEU A 226 8.12 47.15 9.10
CA LEU A 226 7.42 48.30 8.53
C LEU A 226 6.40 47.91 7.46
N ALA A 227 6.68 46.86 6.68
CA ALA A 227 5.75 46.38 5.66
C ALA A 227 4.49 45.73 6.27
N GLU A 228 4.65 44.99 7.37
CA GLU A 228 3.53 44.40 8.13
C GLU A 228 2.69 45.50 8.79
N ILE A 229 3.33 46.51 9.37
CA ILE A 229 2.65 47.69 9.94
C ILE A 229 1.87 48.46 8.87
N ASP A 230 2.46 48.68 7.70
CA ASP A 230 1.78 49.33 6.56
C ASP A 230 0.59 48.49 6.05
N ALA A 231 0.62 47.16 6.24
CA ALA A 231 -0.49 46.25 5.97
C ALA A 231 -1.54 46.22 7.10
N GLY A 232 -1.33 46.95 8.19
CA GLY A 232 -2.25 47.05 9.32
C GLY A 232 -2.00 46.02 10.43
N ILE A 233 -0.91 45.25 10.36
CA ILE A 233 -0.52 44.27 11.38
C ILE A 233 0.43 44.97 12.34
N THR A 234 -0.05 45.27 13.54
CA THR A 234 0.70 46.06 14.53
C THR A 234 0.97 45.33 15.82
N ASP A 235 0.27 44.22 16.06
CA ASP A 235 0.50 43.37 17.21
C ASP A 235 1.55 42.31 16.85
N ALA A 236 2.51 42.07 17.73
CA ALA A 236 3.49 40.99 17.51
C ALA A 236 2.86 39.63 17.83
N ASP A 237 1.87 39.60 18.71
CA ASP A 237 1.19 38.39 19.14
C ASP A 237 0.38 37.78 17.97
N ASP A 238 -0.02 38.59 16.97
CA ASP A 238 -0.68 38.13 15.74
C ASP A 238 0.15 37.08 14.95
N PHE A 239 1.45 36.99 15.22
CA PHE A 239 2.37 36.03 14.56
C PHE A 239 2.68 34.78 15.40
N GLU A 240 2.04 34.63 16.56
CA GLU A 240 2.22 33.45 17.40
C GLU A 240 1.73 32.19 16.70
N PHE A 241 2.40 31.07 16.99
CA PHE A 241 1.98 29.76 16.51
C PHE A 241 2.39 28.64 17.46
N ILE A 242 1.68 27.51 17.34
CA ILE A 242 2.04 26.22 17.93
C ILE A 242 2.06 25.19 16.81
N GLU A 243 3.15 24.46 16.72
CA GLU A 243 3.35 23.41 15.72
C GLU A 243 3.16 22.02 16.34
N LEU A 244 2.48 21.14 15.60
CA LEU A 244 2.41 19.71 15.87
C LEU A 244 3.14 18.91 14.79
N THR A 245 3.79 17.82 15.20
CA THR A 245 4.43 16.87 14.29
C THR A 245 3.96 15.44 14.56
N ASN A 246 3.80 14.66 13.49
CA ASN A 246 3.55 13.22 13.56
C ASN A 246 4.89 12.47 13.63
N ILE A 247 5.16 11.87 14.78
CA ILE A 247 6.43 11.15 15.04
C ILE A 247 6.38 9.67 14.65
N SER A 248 5.25 9.20 14.14
CA SER A 248 5.06 7.80 13.74
C SER A 248 5.27 7.60 12.24
N ASP A 249 5.33 6.33 11.82
CA ASP A 249 5.40 5.90 10.42
C ASP A 249 4.02 5.72 9.77
N GLU A 250 2.95 6.06 10.49
CA GLU A 250 1.56 5.92 10.07
C GLU A 250 0.82 7.27 10.10
N PRO A 251 -0.17 7.51 9.23
CA PRO A 251 -0.96 8.73 9.28
C PRO A 251 -1.75 8.81 10.60
N VAL A 252 -1.92 10.02 11.14
CA VAL A 252 -2.60 10.28 12.40
C VAL A 252 -3.88 11.10 12.18
N ASP A 253 -4.99 10.61 12.72
CA ASP A 253 -6.30 11.27 12.68
C ASP A 253 -6.40 12.31 13.80
N LEU A 254 -6.68 13.55 13.40
CA LEU A 254 -6.80 14.71 14.27
C LEU A 254 -8.26 15.06 14.58
N SER A 255 -9.24 14.32 14.05
CA SER A 255 -10.67 14.66 14.16
C SER A 255 -11.21 14.67 15.60
N ASN A 256 -10.45 14.17 16.58
CA ASN A 256 -10.77 14.27 18.01
C ASN A 256 -9.71 15.03 18.81
N VAL A 257 -8.76 15.68 18.15
CA VAL A 257 -7.67 16.42 18.78
C VAL A 257 -8.11 17.85 19.08
N SER A 258 -7.75 18.36 20.24
CA SER A 258 -8.00 19.77 20.59
C SER A 258 -6.89 20.34 21.47
N PHE A 259 -6.53 21.59 21.20
CA PHE A 259 -5.95 22.46 22.22
C PHE A 259 -7.05 22.92 23.17
N THR A 260 -6.76 22.89 24.46
CA THR A 260 -7.74 23.17 25.51
C THR A 260 -7.18 24.16 26.52
N GLN A 261 -7.96 25.17 26.87
CA GLN A 261 -7.65 26.01 28.02
C GLN A 261 -7.88 25.25 29.32
N ILE A 262 -6.99 25.45 30.29
CA ILE A 262 -7.10 24.81 31.60
C ILE A 262 -7.01 25.86 32.71
N VAL A 263 -7.67 25.59 33.83
CA VAL A 263 -7.60 26.50 34.99
C VAL A 263 -6.33 26.22 35.79
N VAL A 264 -5.43 27.21 35.85
CA VAL A 264 -4.24 27.21 36.70
C VAL A 264 -4.30 28.42 37.62
N ASP A 265 -4.25 28.18 38.94
CA ASP A 265 -4.34 29.21 39.97
C ASP A 265 -5.54 30.18 39.83
N GLY A 266 -6.63 29.70 39.24
CA GLY A 266 -7.88 30.45 39.05
C GLY A 266 -7.96 31.28 37.76
N ASN A 267 -6.96 31.19 36.88
CA ASN A 267 -6.97 31.78 35.53
C ASN A 267 -7.02 30.68 34.48
N ASP A 268 -7.68 30.96 33.35
CA ASP A 268 -7.60 30.09 32.18
C ASP A 268 -6.22 30.30 31.51
N GLU A 269 -5.44 29.24 31.39
CA GLU A 269 -4.15 29.20 30.70
C GLU A 269 -4.28 28.39 29.40
N GLY A 270 -3.57 28.85 28.37
CA GLY A 270 -3.41 28.21 27.06
C GLY A 270 -4.42 28.69 26.02
N VAL A 271 -4.43 28.00 24.89
CA VAL A 271 -5.29 28.30 23.74
C VAL A 271 -6.33 27.20 23.51
N ALA A 272 -7.43 27.55 22.83
CA ALA A 272 -8.49 26.63 22.44
C ALA A 272 -8.59 26.51 20.92
N PHE A 273 -8.48 25.28 20.41
CA PHE A 273 -8.66 24.97 19.00
C PHE A 273 -9.12 23.53 18.82
N ASP A 274 -10.18 23.29 18.06
CA ASP A 274 -10.67 21.96 17.70
C ASP A 274 -10.28 21.62 16.26
N PHE A 275 -9.45 20.59 16.08
CA PHE A 275 -8.99 20.17 14.76
C PHE A 275 -10.14 19.65 13.89
N ALA A 276 -11.27 19.22 14.47
CA ALA A 276 -12.46 18.85 13.72
C ALA A 276 -13.09 20.03 12.97
N GLU A 277 -12.86 21.26 13.43
CA GLU A 277 -13.31 22.51 12.79
C GLU A 277 -12.23 23.12 11.87
N GLY A 278 -11.02 22.57 11.90
CA GLY A 278 -9.86 23.00 11.13
C GLY A 278 -9.90 22.57 9.66
N SER A 279 -8.95 23.11 8.89
CA SER A 279 -8.71 22.75 7.49
C SER A 279 -7.95 21.43 7.32
N ILE A 280 -7.25 20.98 8.37
CA ILE A 280 -6.42 19.77 8.38
C ILE A 280 -6.88 18.87 9.53
N THR A 281 -7.44 17.72 9.19
CA THR A 281 -7.95 16.71 10.15
C THR A 281 -7.11 15.43 10.16
N GLU A 282 -6.01 15.38 9.42
CA GLU A 282 -5.09 14.24 9.34
C GLU A 282 -3.68 14.74 9.04
N ILE A 283 -2.68 14.10 9.65
CA ILE A 283 -1.26 14.42 9.46
C ILE A 283 -0.50 13.17 9.02
N ALA A 284 0.16 13.25 7.86
CA ALA A 284 0.95 12.13 7.34
C ALA A 284 2.25 11.92 8.15
N PRO A 285 2.91 10.75 8.04
CA PRO A 285 4.15 10.45 8.75
C PRO A 285 5.22 11.55 8.60
N GLY A 286 5.79 12.00 9.72
CA GLY A 286 6.84 13.03 9.75
C GLY A 286 6.41 14.42 9.27
N GLN A 287 5.12 14.65 8.99
CA GLN A 287 4.64 15.98 8.60
C GLN A 287 4.39 16.85 9.83
N HIS A 288 4.34 18.16 9.56
CA HIS A 288 4.15 19.23 10.53
C HIS A 288 2.90 20.04 10.18
N ILE A 289 2.19 20.53 11.18
CA ILE A 289 1.01 21.40 11.01
C ILE A 289 1.02 22.51 12.05
N LEU A 290 0.40 23.63 11.71
CA LEU A 290 0.41 24.85 12.51
C LEU A 290 -1.01 25.20 12.96
N VAL A 291 -1.15 25.61 14.20
CA VAL A 291 -2.27 26.44 14.66
C VAL A 291 -1.69 27.81 14.98
N VAL A 292 -2.40 28.90 14.68
CA VAL A 292 -1.87 30.27 14.74
C VAL A 292 -2.85 31.23 15.43
N GLU A 293 -2.36 32.38 15.93
CA GLU A 293 -3.20 33.43 16.55
C GLU A 293 -4.04 34.18 15.50
N ASP A 294 -3.42 34.62 14.39
CA ASP A 294 -4.09 35.24 13.26
C ASP A 294 -3.54 34.72 11.92
N ILE A 295 -4.41 34.10 11.13
CA ILE A 295 -4.00 33.47 9.86
C ILE A 295 -3.46 34.51 8.86
N ALA A 296 -4.06 35.70 8.79
CA ALA A 296 -3.68 36.71 7.81
C ALA A 296 -2.33 37.34 8.16
N ALA A 297 -2.09 37.64 9.44
CA ALA A 297 -0.82 38.14 9.92
C ALA A 297 0.29 37.09 9.79
N PHE A 298 0.04 35.86 10.25
CA PHE A 298 0.98 34.76 10.09
C PHE A 298 1.38 34.57 8.62
N GLN A 299 0.41 34.54 7.69
CA GLN A 299 0.69 34.39 6.26
C GLN A 299 1.41 35.61 5.65
N ALA A 300 1.24 36.81 6.20
CA ALA A 300 2.00 37.99 5.76
C ALA A 300 3.50 37.86 6.06
N ARG A 301 3.84 37.22 7.20
CA ARG A 301 5.23 36.99 7.62
C ARG A 301 5.86 35.75 6.99
N TYR A 302 5.12 34.64 7.01
CA TYR A 302 5.64 33.31 6.69
C TYR A 302 5.24 32.80 5.29
N GLY A 303 4.33 33.49 4.61
CA GLY A 303 3.77 33.09 3.32
C GLY A 303 2.54 32.19 3.44
N THR A 304 1.91 31.90 2.30
CA THR A 304 0.60 31.23 2.23
C THR A 304 0.65 29.72 2.07
N GLU A 305 1.84 29.14 1.88
CA GLU A 305 2.00 27.72 1.51
C GLU A 305 2.19 26.79 2.71
N LEU A 306 2.29 27.34 3.93
CA LEU A 306 2.52 26.56 5.13
C LEU A 306 1.24 25.83 5.60
N PRO A 307 1.38 24.66 6.26
CA PRO A 307 0.26 23.78 6.63
C PRO A 307 -0.50 24.29 7.87
N VAL A 308 -1.21 25.41 7.71
CA VAL A 308 -2.03 26.01 8.79
C VAL A 308 -3.36 25.28 8.90
N ALA A 309 -3.55 24.55 10.01
CA ALA A 309 -4.77 23.83 10.36
C ALA A 309 -5.91 24.77 10.78
N GLY A 310 -5.58 25.92 11.38
CA GLY A 310 -6.58 26.93 11.72
C GLY A 310 -6.09 27.97 12.72
N GLN A 311 -7.05 28.78 13.17
CA GLN A 311 -6.83 29.87 14.13
C GLN A 311 -7.37 29.44 15.49
N TRP A 312 -6.59 29.64 16.56
CA TRP A 312 -7.08 29.35 17.91
C TRP A 312 -7.87 30.53 18.49
N SER A 313 -8.41 30.32 19.69
CA SER A 313 -8.91 31.37 20.57
C SER A 313 -8.20 31.32 21.92
N GLY A 314 -8.18 32.44 22.65
CA GLY A 314 -7.30 32.61 23.80
C GLY A 314 -6.12 33.49 23.42
N ALA A 315 -5.00 33.34 24.11
CA ALA A 315 -3.72 33.97 23.79
C ALA A 315 -2.62 33.14 24.45
N LEU A 316 -1.37 33.28 24.00
CA LEU A 316 -0.22 32.84 24.78
C LEU A 316 0.30 33.99 25.67
N SER A 317 0.86 33.64 26.81
CA SER A 317 1.60 34.57 27.67
C SER A 317 3.05 34.69 27.23
N ASN A 318 3.50 35.91 26.93
CA ASN A 318 4.90 36.17 26.55
C ASN A 318 5.90 35.80 27.66
N SER A 319 5.45 35.50 28.90
CA SER A 319 6.32 35.04 29.98
C SER A 319 6.28 33.53 30.22
N ALA A 320 5.13 32.98 30.58
CA ALA A 320 5.03 31.55 30.91
C ALA A 320 3.58 31.11 30.99
N GLU A 321 3.28 29.94 30.45
CA GLU A 321 1.91 29.39 30.44
C GLU A 321 1.88 27.89 30.21
N THR A 322 0.79 27.25 30.66
CA THR A 322 0.53 25.84 30.44
C THR A 322 -0.26 25.61 29.15
N ILE A 323 0.31 24.80 28.25
CA ILE A 323 -0.37 24.33 27.03
C ILE A 323 -0.94 22.93 27.29
N SER A 324 -2.15 22.65 26.80
CA SER A 324 -2.81 21.35 26.96
C SER A 324 -3.40 20.88 25.62
N LEU A 325 -2.87 19.76 25.11
CA LEU A 325 -3.31 19.06 23.91
C LEU A 325 -3.93 17.71 24.28
N VAL A 326 -5.15 17.45 23.83
CA VAL A 326 -5.90 16.23 24.13
C VAL A 326 -6.42 15.57 22.85
N ALA A 327 -6.66 14.27 22.88
CA ALA A 327 -7.50 13.53 21.95
C ALA A 327 -8.74 13.01 22.69
N GLY A 328 -9.88 13.68 22.55
CA GLY A 328 -11.06 13.44 23.38
C GLY A 328 -10.73 13.59 24.87
N GLU A 329 -10.84 12.50 25.63
CA GLU A 329 -10.49 12.48 27.07
C GLU A 329 -9.01 12.13 27.34
N GLN A 330 -8.25 11.73 26.32
CA GLN A 330 -6.87 11.31 26.46
C GLN A 330 -5.92 12.50 26.38
N LEU A 331 -5.03 12.63 27.37
CA LEU A 331 -3.97 13.62 27.33
C LEU A 331 -2.87 13.22 26.34
N ILE A 332 -2.50 14.13 25.43
CA ILE A 332 -1.33 13.99 24.55
C ILE A 332 -0.16 14.77 25.16
N HIS A 333 -0.33 16.08 25.37
CA HIS A 333 0.66 16.94 26.01
C HIS A 333 0.02 17.85 27.05
N ARG A 334 0.72 18.02 28.18
CA ARG A 334 0.52 19.15 29.08
C ARG A 334 1.82 19.52 29.78
N PHE A 335 2.27 20.74 29.57
CA PHE A 335 3.49 21.28 30.16
C PHE A 335 3.40 22.80 30.19
N LYS A 336 4.26 23.42 31.02
CA LYS A 336 4.38 24.87 31.14
C LYS A 336 5.69 25.31 30.50
N TYR A 337 5.63 26.21 29.52
CA TYR A 337 6.83 26.87 28.98
C TYR A 337 7.23 28.08 29.83
N SER A 338 8.43 28.60 29.62
CA SER A 338 8.94 29.81 30.28
C SER A 338 9.91 30.58 29.39
N ASP A 339 9.74 31.90 29.34
CA ASP A 339 10.63 32.90 28.75
C ASP A 339 12.06 32.83 29.31
N ALA A 340 12.19 32.52 30.59
CA ALA A 340 13.45 32.36 31.29
C ALA A 340 14.31 31.20 30.79
N TRP A 341 13.77 30.29 29.96
CA TRP A 341 14.56 29.20 29.39
C TRP A 341 15.58 29.72 28.37
N TYR A 342 15.15 30.60 27.48
CA TYR A 342 15.97 31.05 26.35
C TYR A 342 15.66 32.50 25.96
N PRO A 343 16.48 33.48 26.33
CA PRO A 343 16.20 34.90 26.06
C PRO A 343 15.98 35.26 24.58
N ARG A 344 16.52 34.47 23.63
CA ARG A 344 16.35 34.72 22.19
C ARG A 344 14.94 34.36 21.68
N THR A 345 14.20 33.54 22.42
CA THR A 345 12.83 33.15 22.06
C THR A 345 11.77 34.10 22.61
N ASP A 346 12.19 35.08 23.41
CA ASP A 346 11.36 36.08 24.07
C ASP A 346 11.41 37.41 23.29
N GLY A 347 10.75 37.46 22.12
CA GLY A 347 10.71 38.66 21.26
C GLY A 347 11.96 38.88 20.40
N GLY A 348 12.99 38.03 20.57
CA GLY A 348 14.22 38.04 19.77
C GLY A 348 14.08 37.47 18.35
N GLY A 349 12.92 36.86 18.05
CA GLY A 349 12.58 36.32 16.74
C GLY A 349 12.87 34.82 16.57
N ALA A 350 13.62 34.19 17.47
CA ALA A 350 13.67 32.72 17.53
C ALA A 350 12.41 32.17 18.21
N THR A 351 12.12 30.89 18.00
CA THR A 351 11.01 30.15 18.62
C THR A 351 11.58 29.07 19.55
N LEU A 352 10.73 28.51 20.42
CA LEU A 352 11.06 27.29 21.15
C LEU A 352 10.84 26.08 20.25
N GLU A 353 11.90 25.33 19.98
CA GLU A 353 11.89 24.17 19.11
C GLU A 353 12.38 22.93 19.89
N VAL A 354 11.73 21.78 19.70
CA VAL A 354 12.10 20.53 20.40
C VAL A 354 13.29 19.85 19.72
N PHE A 355 14.25 19.35 20.50
CA PHE A 355 15.44 18.66 19.97
C PHE A 355 15.13 17.41 19.14
N SER A 356 14.31 16.53 19.69
CA SER A 356 14.04 15.23 19.08
C SER A 356 12.65 14.75 19.49
N PRO A 357 11.58 15.25 18.84
CA PRO A 357 10.20 14.97 19.25
C PRO A 357 9.88 13.47 19.30
N ALA A 358 10.52 12.65 18.46
CA ALA A 358 10.30 11.22 18.38
C ALA A 358 10.97 10.40 19.49
N THR A 359 12.08 10.86 20.08
CA THR A 359 12.90 10.08 21.02
C THR A 359 12.93 10.63 22.43
N GLN A 360 12.58 11.91 22.60
CA GLN A 360 12.61 12.59 23.89
C GLN A 360 11.47 12.12 24.81
N ALA A 361 11.72 12.09 26.13
CA ALA A 361 10.70 11.72 27.10
C ALA A 361 9.70 12.87 27.29
N LEU A 362 8.41 12.55 27.48
CA LEU A 362 7.36 13.58 27.64
C LEU A 362 7.61 14.53 28.82
N GLY A 363 8.35 14.09 29.85
CA GLY A 363 8.73 14.93 30.98
C GLY A 363 9.66 16.08 30.62
N ASP A 364 10.41 15.96 29.52
CA ASP A 364 11.40 16.95 29.13
C ASP A 364 10.76 18.21 28.53
N TRP A 365 9.50 18.15 28.05
CA TRP A 365 8.75 19.34 27.59
C TRP A 365 8.54 20.38 28.69
N ALA A 366 8.59 19.97 29.96
CA ALA A 366 8.45 20.86 31.10
C ALA A 366 9.79 21.42 31.61
N ALA A 367 10.89 21.22 30.87
CA ALA A 367 12.22 21.66 31.23
C ALA A 367 12.93 22.32 30.04
N ALA A 368 13.76 23.34 30.30
CA ALA A 368 14.55 24.02 29.27
C ALA A 368 15.34 23.03 28.40
N SER A 369 15.93 21.99 29.00
CA SER A 369 16.73 20.98 28.29
C SER A 369 15.98 20.15 27.24
N GLY A 370 14.63 20.22 27.21
CA GLY A 370 13.83 19.60 26.16
C GLY A 370 13.60 20.49 24.93
N TRP A 371 14.08 21.73 24.96
CA TRP A 371 13.87 22.77 23.96
C TRP A 371 15.17 23.48 23.59
N ARG A 372 15.18 24.14 22.44
CA ARG A 372 16.22 25.09 22.04
C ARG A 372 15.62 26.32 21.38
N PRO A 373 16.39 27.42 21.27
CA PRO A 373 16.09 28.47 20.31
C PRO A 373 16.24 27.93 18.88
N SER A 374 15.29 28.26 18.01
CA SER A 374 15.41 28.07 16.56
C SER A 374 16.31 29.14 15.91
N VAL A 375 16.46 29.07 14.58
CA VAL A 375 16.86 30.24 13.77
C VAL A 375 15.83 31.37 13.87
N ILE A 376 16.21 32.61 13.53
CA ILE A 376 15.26 33.74 13.50
C ILE A 376 14.13 33.44 12.51
N GLY A 377 12.90 33.57 12.98
CA GLY A 377 11.67 33.23 12.27
C GLY A 377 11.11 31.86 12.64
N GLY A 378 11.90 30.97 13.24
CA GLY A 378 11.47 29.59 13.47
C GLY A 378 11.56 28.72 12.22
N THR A 379 11.02 27.51 12.32
CA THR A 379 10.93 26.53 11.24
C THR A 379 9.49 26.09 10.95
N PRO A 380 8.50 27.01 10.91
CA PRO A 380 7.10 26.61 10.86
C PRO A 380 6.79 25.76 9.62
N GLY A 381 6.18 24.60 9.85
CA GLY A 381 5.81 23.63 8.83
C GLY A 381 6.96 22.74 8.35
N ALA A 382 8.12 22.79 9.00
CA ALA A 382 9.30 22.03 8.62
C ALA A 382 9.93 21.32 9.81
N ALA A 383 10.72 20.29 9.51
CA ALA A 383 11.57 19.68 10.53
C ALA A 383 12.64 20.67 10.98
N ALA A 384 13.02 20.50 12.24
CA ALA A 384 13.94 21.35 12.93
C ALA A 384 15.28 21.49 12.18
N SER A 385 15.75 22.72 11.95
CA SER A 385 16.74 22.99 10.89
C SER A 385 18.16 22.51 11.18
N VAL A 386 18.54 22.28 12.44
CA VAL A 386 19.92 21.90 12.79
C VAL A 386 19.98 21.08 14.08
N ASN A 387 20.68 19.93 14.07
CA ASN A 387 20.91 19.17 15.31
C ASN A 387 22.08 19.78 16.11
N PRO A 388 22.04 19.78 17.45
CA PRO A 388 23.19 20.17 18.27
C PRO A 388 24.42 19.36 17.86
N GLY A 389 25.48 20.06 17.49
CA GLY A 389 26.68 19.43 16.95
C GLY A 389 26.78 19.39 15.43
N ASP A 390 25.69 19.46 14.67
CA ASP A 390 25.66 19.35 13.20
C ASP A 390 25.58 20.73 12.56
N VAL A 391 26.64 21.53 12.68
CA VAL A 391 26.63 22.92 12.25
C VAL A 391 26.58 23.08 10.73
N ASN A 392 26.96 22.04 10.00
CA ASN A 392 26.98 22.03 8.54
C ASN A 392 25.66 21.49 7.92
N ALA A 393 24.75 20.99 8.76
CA ALA A 393 23.42 20.48 8.42
C ALA A 393 23.44 19.29 7.45
N ASP A 394 24.45 18.42 7.52
CA ASP A 394 24.50 17.18 6.76
C ASP A 394 23.84 15.99 7.50
N GLY A 395 23.32 16.24 8.70
CA GLY A 395 22.68 15.25 9.56
C GLY A 395 23.66 14.46 10.42
N ILE A 396 24.95 14.79 10.39
CA ILE A 396 26.00 14.08 11.10
C ILE A 396 26.73 15.08 12.00
N PHE A 397 26.81 14.81 13.30
CA PHE A 397 27.74 15.52 14.17
C PHE A 397 29.11 14.83 14.11
N ASP A 398 30.10 15.43 13.47
CA ASP A 398 31.46 14.88 13.39
C ASP A 398 32.57 15.94 13.57
N SER A 399 33.80 15.58 13.15
CA SER A 399 34.96 16.45 13.29
C SER A 399 34.91 17.68 12.38
N ALA A 400 34.15 17.64 11.29
CA ALA A 400 33.94 18.77 10.38
C ALA A 400 33.14 19.88 11.08
N ASP A 401 32.13 19.54 11.87
CA ASP A 401 31.35 20.53 12.61
C ASP A 401 32.16 21.20 13.71
N LEU A 402 32.88 20.39 14.48
CA LEU A 402 33.78 20.91 15.52
C LEU A 402 34.82 21.86 14.91
N LEU A 403 35.35 21.52 13.73
CA LEU A 403 36.28 22.39 13.03
C LEU A 403 35.66 23.74 12.65
N ILE A 404 34.40 23.78 12.23
CA ILE A 404 33.69 25.02 11.88
C ILE A 404 33.51 25.91 13.11
N VAL A 405 32.98 25.37 14.22
CA VAL A 405 32.73 26.17 15.43
C VAL A 405 34.02 26.64 16.11
N PHE A 406 35.09 25.81 16.12
CA PHE A 406 36.38 26.25 16.64
C PHE A 406 37.07 27.30 15.76
N GLN A 407 36.73 27.39 14.48
CA GLN A 407 37.22 28.46 13.61
C GLN A 407 36.56 29.81 13.88
N ALA A 408 35.35 29.83 14.45
CA ALA A 408 34.70 31.06 14.88
C ALA A 408 35.51 31.76 16.00
N GLY A 409 36.18 30.96 16.85
CA GLY A 409 37.09 31.48 17.88
C GLY A 409 36.38 31.91 19.17
N GLU A 410 35.11 31.55 19.32
CA GLU A 410 34.23 31.95 20.43
C GLU A 410 34.30 30.96 21.61
N TYR A 411 34.96 29.79 21.45
CA TYR A 411 35.06 28.78 22.50
C TYR A 411 35.77 29.31 23.74
N GLU A 412 35.05 29.43 24.85
CA GLU A 412 35.57 29.88 26.15
C GLU A 412 36.35 31.21 26.04
N ASP A 413 35.86 32.13 25.20
CA ASP A 413 36.52 33.42 24.92
C ASP A 413 36.37 34.46 26.05
N GLY A 414 35.44 34.22 26.97
CA GLY A 414 35.14 35.06 28.12
C GLY A 414 34.29 36.30 27.81
N VAL A 415 33.71 36.38 26.62
CA VAL A 415 32.68 37.34 26.25
C VAL A 415 31.32 36.68 26.48
N THR A 416 30.31 37.46 26.90
CA THR A 416 28.99 36.92 27.25
C THR A 416 27.97 37.30 26.19
N GLY A 417 27.21 36.32 25.71
CA GLY A 417 26.09 36.45 24.79
C GLY A 417 26.49 36.71 23.34
N ASN A 418 27.73 36.42 22.93
CA ASN A 418 28.24 36.71 21.59
C ASN A 418 28.21 35.53 20.62
N SER A 419 27.93 34.31 21.05
CA SER A 419 27.92 33.15 20.16
C SER A 419 26.54 32.91 19.53
N THR A 420 26.50 32.46 18.28
CA THR A 420 25.31 31.85 17.65
C THR A 420 25.40 30.32 17.64
N PHE A 421 24.31 29.67 17.23
CA PHE A 421 24.28 28.22 17.03
C PHE A 421 25.38 27.76 16.05
N GLU A 422 25.59 28.52 14.97
CA GLU A 422 26.63 28.27 13.95
C GLU A 422 28.06 28.47 14.49
N GLU A 423 28.19 29.19 15.61
CA GLU A 423 29.46 29.47 16.28
C GLU A 423 29.68 28.56 17.49
N GLY A 424 28.73 27.66 17.79
CA GLY A 424 28.84 26.61 18.81
C GLY A 424 27.91 26.75 20.01
N ASP A 425 27.05 27.76 20.09
CA ASP A 425 26.01 27.90 21.14
C ASP A 425 24.86 26.91 20.89
N TRP A 426 25.15 25.62 21.07
CA TRP A 426 24.21 24.53 20.83
C TRP A 426 23.22 24.34 21.97
N ASN A 427 23.54 24.84 23.15
CA ASN A 427 22.64 24.78 24.30
C ASN A 427 21.71 26.01 24.39
N GLY A 428 22.04 27.12 23.70
CA GLY A 428 21.22 28.32 23.56
C GLY A 428 21.38 29.36 24.68
N ASP A 429 22.42 29.25 25.51
CA ASP A 429 22.71 30.20 26.60
C ASP A 429 23.42 31.47 26.13
N GLY A 430 23.84 31.51 24.86
CA GLY A 430 24.48 32.65 24.21
C GLY A 430 26.01 32.60 24.18
N ASP A 431 26.63 31.54 24.73
CA ASP A 431 28.09 31.43 24.89
C ASP A 431 28.59 30.05 24.42
N PHE A 432 29.50 29.98 23.44
CA PHE A 432 30.12 28.69 23.09
C PHE A 432 31.12 28.25 24.16
N ASN A 433 30.74 27.27 24.97
CA ASN A 433 31.57 26.78 26.06
C ASN A 433 31.52 25.26 26.19
N THR A 434 32.18 24.73 27.23
CA THR A 434 32.22 23.28 27.46
C THR A 434 30.82 22.68 27.65
N SER A 435 29.86 23.44 28.17
CA SER A 435 28.47 23.02 28.33
C SER A 435 27.83 22.69 26.98
N ASP A 436 28.09 23.46 25.92
CA ASP A 436 27.57 23.21 24.57
C ASP A 436 28.11 21.92 23.97
N ILE A 437 29.41 21.71 24.12
CA ILE A 437 30.05 20.48 23.64
C ILE A 437 29.44 19.28 24.37
N VAL A 438 29.37 19.33 25.70
CA VAL A 438 28.73 18.28 26.50
C VAL A 438 27.27 18.10 26.09
N PHE A 439 26.55 19.20 25.87
CA PHE A 439 25.17 19.20 25.45
C PHE A 439 24.97 18.47 24.11
N ALA A 440 25.74 18.80 23.08
CA ALA A 440 25.69 18.12 21.79
C ALA A 440 26.07 16.64 21.87
N PHE A 441 27.08 16.28 22.68
CA PHE A 441 27.41 14.86 22.92
C PHE A 441 26.31 14.11 23.67
N MET A 442 25.60 14.77 24.59
CA MET A 442 24.47 14.18 25.31
C MET A 442 23.28 13.89 24.39
N GLN A 443 23.12 14.63 23.28
CA GLN A 443 22.11 14.31 22.26
C GLN A 443 22.43 13.01 21.49
N GLY A 444 23.65 12.48 21.59
CA GLY A 444 24.00 11.15 21.10
C GLY A 444 24.26 11.06 19.59
N ASN A 445 24.43 12.19 18.90
CA ASN A 445 24.56 12.24 17.44
C ASN A 445 26.02 12.23 16.93
N TYR A 446 27.02 12.24 17.83
CA TYR A 446 28.43 12.26 17.39
C TYR A 446 28.84 10.94 16.73
N ILE A 447 29.21 11.00 15.45
CA ILE A 447 29.75 9.88 14.69
C ILE A 447 31.23 10.15 14.47
N GLY A 448 32.10 9.40 15.17
CA GLY A 448 33.53 9.47 14.91
C GLY A 448 33.84 8.97 13.48
N ASP A 449 34.75 9.68 12.79
CA ASP A 449 35.21 9.40 11.42
C ASP A 449 35.13 7.90 11.07
N GLN A 450 34.13 7.50 10.29
CA GLN A 450 34.22 6.24 9.56
C GLN A 450 35.31 6.44 8.49
N PRO A 451 36.22 5.47 8.28
CA PRO A 451 37.24 5.59 7.25
C PRO A 451 36.55 5.83 5.90
N GLN A 452 36.73 7.04 5.37
CA GLN A 452 36.29 7.45 4.03
C GLN A 452 36.75 6.38 3.02
N VAL A 453 35.83 5.54 2.55
CA VAL A 453 36.09 4.69 1.38
C VAL A 453 36.03 5.64 0.19
N PRO A 454 37.15 5.90 -0.53
CA PRO A 454 37.14 6.88 -1.59
C PRO A 454 36.17 6.43 -2.68
N ALA A 455 35.30 7.35 -3.11
CA ALA A 455 34.44 7.17 -4.27
C ALA A 455 35.25 6.61 -5.45
N ALA A 456 34.70 5.58 -6.08
CA ALA A 456 35.34 4.79 -7.13
C ALA A 456 36.09 5.64 -8.16
N ALA A 457 37.42 5.56 -8.13
CA ALA A 457 38.25 6.03 -9.23
C ALA A 457 38.01 5.12 -10.44
N VAL A 458 37.36 5.69 -11.45
CA VAL A 458 37.29 5.16 -12.81
C VAL A 458 38.69 4.72 -13.24
N ALA A 459 38.81 3.44 -13.61
CA ALA A 459 40.06 2.82 -14.02
C ALA A 459 40.67 3.55 -15.22
N VAL A 460 41.74 4.31 -14.98
CA VAL A 460 42.75 4.59 -16.00
C VAL A 460 43.87 3.57 -15.78
N ARG A 461 43.90 2.56 -16.65
CA ARG A 461 45.07 1.69 -16.82
C ARG A 461 46.26 2.58 -17.11
N ASN A 462 47.24 2.59 -16.21
CA ASN A 462 48.61 2.87 -16.57
C ASN A 462 49.47 1.68 -16.20
N ASP A 463 50.06 1.15 -17.25
CA ASP A 463 51.01 0.06 -17.36
C ASP A 463 52.25 0.35 -16.52
N PHE A 464 52.58 -0.53 -15.57
CA PHE A 464 53.92 -0.66 -15.02
C PHE A 464 54.24 -2.15 -14.89
N THR A 465 55.18 -2.57 -15.72
CA THR A 465 55.83 -3.88 -15.76
C THR A 465 56.85 -4.06 -14.63
N ASP A 466 57.10 -5.34 -14.32
CA ASP A 466 58.31 -5.93 -13.69
C ASP A 466 58.43 -5.82 -12.16
N THR A 467 58.86 -6.82 -11.37
CA THR A 467 59.49 -8.13 -11.61
C THR A 467 59.40 -8.94 -10.31
N ASN A 468 59.29 -10.28 -10.40
CA ASN A 468 59.62 -11.30 -9.38
C ASN A 468 58.68 -11.33 -8.14
N ASP A 469 58.27 -12.47 -7.60
CA ASP A 469 59.00 -13.72 -7.41
C ASP A 469 58.00 -14.85 -7.11
N ASP A 470 58.09 -15.91 -7.92
CA ASP A 470 57.98 -17.34 -7.63
C ASP A 470 56.90 -17.99 -6.72
N ASP A 471 56.45 -19.14 -7.25
CA ASP A 471 55.96 -20.35 -6.59
C ASP A 471 54.49 -20.41 -6.11
N ASP A 472 53.60 -20.91 -6.98
CA ASP A 472 53.32 -22.37 -7.03
C ASP A 472 52.12 -22.70 -7.95
N ASP A 473 52.41 -23.05 -9.20
CA ASP A 473 51.48 -23.78 -10.07
C ASP A 473 51.80 -25.27 -10.04
N LYS A 474 50.97 -26.06 -9.34
CA LYS A 474 50.84 -27.50 -9.61
C LYS A 474 49.39 -27.98 -9.49
N ARG A 475 48.74 -28.04 -10.67
CA ARG A 475 48.07 -29.23 -11.25
C ARG A 475 47.17 -30.07 -10.34
N LEU A 476 45.92 -30.30 -10.76
CA LEU A 476 45.43 -31.57 -11.35
C LEU A 476 43.88 -31.59 -11.52
N LYS A 477 43.44 -31.72 -12.79
CA LYS A 477 42.43 -32.66 -13.36
C LYS A 477 41.08 -32.85 -12.61
N LYS A 478 39.89 -32.93 -13.22
CA LYS A 478 39.50 -33.56 -14.50
C LYS A 478 37.98 -33.33 -14.73
N ASP A 479 37.60 -33.12 -15.99
CA ASP A 479 36.32 -33.39 -16.71
C ASP A 479 35.23 -34.25 -16.04
N PRO A 480 33.91 -34.06 -16.34
CA PRO A 480 33.40 -34.28 -17.72
C PRO A 480 32.14 -33.49 -18.19
N LYS A 481 31.96 -33.32 -19.51
CA LYS A 481 30.89 -33.98 -20.30
C LYS A 481 30.76 -33.47 -21.76
N ILE A 482 30.76 -34.47 -22.64
CA ILE A 482 30.41 -34.54 -24.07
C ILE A 482 28.87 -34.56 -24.18
N ALA A 483 28.25 -33.61 -24.90
CA ALA A 483 27.72 -33.64 -26.28
C ALA A 483 26.40 -34.43 -26.52
N LEU A 484 25.49 -33.80 -27.28
CA LEU A 484 24.56 -34.28 -28.34
C LEU A 484 23.34 -33.32 -28.37
N HIS A 485 23.17 -32.43 -29.36
CA HIS A 485 22.65 -32.62 -30.73
C HIS A 485 21.20 -33.12 -30.79
N ASP A 486 20.29 -32.26 -31.25
CA ASP A 486 18.98 -32.50 -31.89
C ASP A 486 18.19 -31.17 -31.89
N SER A 487 17.35 -30.78 -32.84
CA SER A 487 17.02 -31.27 -34.17
C SER A 487 16.23 -30.15 -34.88
N LEU A 488 16.39 -30.08 -36.20
CA LEU A 488 15.50 -29.38 -37.14
C LEU A 488 14.14 -30.11 -37.21
N PHE A 489 13.09 -29.41 -37.65
CA PHE A 489 11.69 -29.80 -37.99
C PHE A 489 10.71 -28.90 -37.20
N GLU A 490 9.71 -28.20 -37.75
CA GLU A 490 9.11 -28.16 -39.09
C GLU A 490 8.24 -26.89 -39.18
N SER A 491 8.17 -26.28 -40.37
CA SER A 491 7.15 -25.31 -40.78
C SER A 491 5.89 -26.03 -41.23
N TRP A 492 4.73 -25.37 -41.22
CA TRP A 492 3.67 -25.34 -42.27
C TRP A 492 2.27 -25.08 -41.67
N VAL A 493 1.72 -23.93 -42.11
CA VAL A 493 0.32 -23.54 -42.45
C VAL A 493 -0.85 -24.03 -41.61
#